data_AF-A0A7Y8CBI7-F1
#
_entry.id   AF-A0A7Y8CBI7-F1
#
_cell.length_a   1.000
_cell.length_b   1.000
_cell.length_c   1.000
_cell.angle_alpha   90.00
_cell.angle_beta   90.00
_cell.angle_gamma   90.00
#
_symmetry.space_group_name_H-M   'P 1'
#
loop_
_entity.id
_entity.type
_entity.pdbx_description
1 polymer ?
#
loop_
_entity_poly.entity_id
_entity_poly.type
_entity_poly.pdbx_seq_one_letter_code
_entity_poly.pdbx_strand_id
1 'polypeptide(L)' 'MLCKLWGPCKALGFSPRNISGHEVVDVSYVDEHSKTCWTVTLYKSNAEELQRLLPPKT' A
#
# COMPACT_ATOMS: atom_id res chain seq x y z
N MET A 1 16.19 0.07 6.76
CA MET A 1 15.26 0.40 7.86
C MET A 1 14.09 1.19 7.27
N LEU A 2 13.05 0.51 6.75
CA LEU A 2 11.96 1.16 5.98
C LEU A 2 10.80 1.68 6.85
N CYS A 3 10.84 1.45 8.17
CA CYS A 3 9.77 1.79 9.12
C CYS A 3 9.82 3.22 9.69
N LYS A 4 10.53 4.18 9.07
CA LYS A 4 10.59 5.58 9.56
C LYS A 4 9.97 6.63 8.64
N LEU A 5 9.45 6.23 7.48
CA LEU A 5 8.74 7.13 6.55
C LEU A 5 7.22 7.08 6.69
N TRP A 6 6.71 6.27 7.62
CA TRP A 6 5.28 5.99 7.74
C TRP A 6 4.86 6.37 9.16
N GLY A 7 4.21 7.53 9.29
CA GLY A 7 3.39 7.85 10.46
C GLY A 7 2.21 6.88 10.56
N PRO A 8 1.16 7.17 11.36
CA PRO A 8 -0.05 6.35 11.38
C PRO A 8 -0.75 6.41 10.01
N CYS A 9 -0.35 5.52 9.10
CA CYS A 9 -0.88 5.43 7.75
C CYS A 9 -1.86 4.27 7.67
N LYS A 10 -3.11 4.55 7.30
CA LYS A 10 -4.13 3.53 7.07
C LYS A 10 -4.14 3.14 5.60
N ALA A 11 -3.87 1.88 5.29
CA ALA A 11 -4.07 1.35 3.94
C ALA A 11 -5.57 1.34 3.62
N LEU A 12 -5.99 2.12 2.62
CA LEU A 12 -7.39 2.29 2.26
C LEU A 12 -7.89 1.20 1.33
N GLY A 13 -7.03 0.69 0.43
CA GLY A 13 -7.42 -0.33 -0.53
C GLY A 13 -6.26 -0.89 -1.34
N PHE A 14 -6.45 -2.11 -1.83
CA PHE A 14 -5.58 -2.79 -2.78
C PHE A 14 -6.38 -2.98 -4.07
N SER A 15 -5.89 -2.40 -5.17
CA SER A 15 -6.56 -2.47 -6.48
C SER A 15 -5.65 -3.16 -7.49
N PRO A 16 -5.89 -4.46 -7.79
CA PRO A 16 -5.09 -5.20 -8.75
C PRO A 16 -5.31 -4.68 -10.18
N ARG A 17 -4.23 -4.60 -10.97
CA ARG A 17 -4.22 -4.21 -12.39
C ARG A 17 -3.18 -5.03 -13.16
N ASN A 18 -3.32 -5.06 -14.49
CA ASN A 18 -2.28 -5.59 -15.38
C ASN A 18 -1.66 -4.44 -16.18
N ILE A 19 -0.34 -4.30 -16.14
CA ILE A 19 0.40 -3.30 -16.91
C ILE A 19 1.46 -4.04 -17.73
N SER A 20 1.36 -3.94 -19.06
CA SER A 20 2.31 -4.56 -20.00
C SER A 20 2.57 -6.06 -19.75
N GLY A 21 1.54 -6.81 -19.36
CA GLY A 21 1.64 -8.25 -19.07
C GLY A 21 2.06 -8.58 -17.63
N HIS A 22 2.35 -7.58 -16.80
CA HIS A 22 2.71 -7.77 -15.39
C HIS A 22 1.51 -7.51 -14.47
N GLU A 23 1.27 -8.43 -13.52
CA GLU A 23 0.29 -8.21 -12.44
C GLU A 23 0.88 -7.25 -11.40
N VAL A 24 0.20 -6.12 -11.22
CA VAL A 24 0.53 -5.08 -10.25
C VAL A 24 -0.69 -4.79 -9.37
N VAL A 25 -0.47 -4.10 -8.26
CA VAL A 25 -1.50 -3.71 -7.31
C VAL A 25 -1.22 -2.28 -6.89
N ASP A 26 -2.21 -1.41 -7.08
CA ASP A 26 -2.15 -0.08 -6.48
C ASP A 26 -2.54 -0.18 -5.01
N VAL A 27 -1.72 0.42 -4.17
CA VAL A 27 -1.99 0.53 -2.74
C VAL A 27 -2.14 1.99 -2.41
N SER A 28 -3.33 2.34 -1.90
CA SER A 28 -3.64 3.70 -1.47
C SER A 28 -3.48 3.84 0.03
N TYR A 29 -2.82 4.90 0.44
CA TYR A 29 -2.56 5.23 1.84
C TYR A 29 -3.01 6.63 2.13
N VAL A 30 -3.57 6.82 3.33
CA VAL A 30 -3.80 8.15 3.87
C VAL A 30 -2.95 8.33 5.12
N ASP A 31 -2.22 9.43 5.13
CA ASP A 31 -1.63 9.98 6.34
C ASP A 31 -2.71 10.81 7.05
N GLU A 32 -3.13 10.35 8.23
CA GLU A 32 -4.20 11.01 8.99
C GLU A 32 -3.78 12.38 9.57
N HIS A 33 -2.47 12.63 9.69
CA HIS A 33 -1.92 13.88 10.22
C HIS A 33 -1.86 14.97 9.15
N SER A 34 -1.33 14.62 7.97
CA SER A 34 -1.19 15.56 6.85
C SER A 34 -2.38 15.58 5.90
N LYS A 35 -3.39 14.71 6.12
CA LYS A 35 -4.53 14.46 5.23
C LYS A 35 -4.12 14.20 3.78
N THR A 36 -2.89 13.73 3.57
CA THR A 36 -2.36 13.48 2.24
C THR A 36 -2.65 12.03 1.86
N CYS A 37 -3.18 11.84 0.66
CA CYS A 37 -3.41 10.53 0.08
C CYS A 37 -2.31 10.25 -0.95
N TRP A 38 -1.68 9.08 -0.84
CA TRP A 38 -0.68 8.60 -1.79
C TRP A 38 -1.14 7.27 -2.36
N THR A 39 -0.95 7.09 -3.67
CA THR A 39 -1.15 5.79 -4.32
C THR A 39 0.18 5.35 -4.89
N VAL A 40 0.60 4.15 -4.52
CA VAL A 40 1.81 3.52 -5.07
C VAL A 40 1.43 2.25 -5.81
N THR A 41 2.01 2.03 -6.97
CA THR A 41 1.83 0.80 -7.75
C THR A 41 2.96 -0.17 -7.40
N LEU A 42 2.60 -1.36 -6.93
CA LEU A 42 3.54 -2.42 -6.55
C LEU A 42 3.34 -3.64 -7.43
N TYR A 43 4.38 -4.44 -7.66
CA TYR A 43 4.17 -5.79 -8.17
C TYR A 43 3.35 -6.62 -7.18
N LYS A 44 2.53 -7.53 -7.70
CA LYS A 44 1.62 -8.37 -6.91
C LYS A 44 2.31 -9.08 -5.73
N SER A 45 3.48 -9.67 -5.97
CA SER A 45 4.29 -10.33 -4.93
C SER A 45 4.61 -9.42 -3.74
N ASN A 46 4.90 -8.15 -4.02
CA ASN A 46 5.30 -7.18 -3.00
C ASN A 46 4.07 -6.63 -2.26
N ALA A 47 2.94 -6.49 -2.96
CA ALA A 47 1.68 -6.08 -2.34
C ALA A 47 1.15 -7.16 -1.37
N GLU A 48 1.33 -8.44 -1.68
CA GLU A 48 0.97 -9.55 -0.79
C GLU A 48 1.86 -9.59 0.47
N GLU A 49 3.17 -9.37 0.33
CA GLU A 49 4.08 -9.28 1.47
C GLU A 49 3.73 -8.09 2.37
N LEU A 50 3.46 -6.94 1.77
CA LEU A 50 3.02 -5.74 2.46
C LEU A 50 1.72 -5.98 3.25
N GLN A 51 0.74 -6.70 2.67
CA GLN A 51 -0.52 -7.03 3.35
C GLN A 51 -0.28 -7.88 4.62
N ARG A 52 0.75 -8.74 4.63
CA ARG A 52 1.14 -9.53 5.81
C ARG A 52 1.81 -8.69 6.90
N LEU A 53 2.51 -7.62 6.50
CA LEU A 53 3.22 -6.72 7.41
C LEU A 53 2.30 -5.69 8.05
N LEU A 54 1.17 -5.36 7.41
CA LEU A 54 0.20 -4.44 7.95
C LEU A 54 -0.63 -5.10 9.06
N PRO A 55 -0.89 -4.40 10.18
CA PRO A 55 -1.73 -4.94 11.24
C PRO A 55 -3.14 -5.24 10.71
N PRO A 56 -3.79 -6.31 11.20
CA PRO A 56 -5.14 -6.66 10.78
C PRO A 56 -6.11 -5.50 11.07
N LYS A 57 -7.05 -5.25 10.16
CA LYS A 57 -8.14 -4.28 10.37
C LYS A 57 -9.02 -4.76 11.53
N THR A 58 -8.82 -4.23 12.73
CA THR A 58 -9.83 -4.17 13.80
C THR A 58 -10.83 -3.06 13.53
#